data_AF-A0A453JCN4-F1
#
_entry.id   AF-A0A453JCN4-F1
#
_cell.length_a   1.000
_cell.length_b   1.000
_cell.length_c   1.000
_cell.angle_alpha   90.00
_cell.angle_beta   90.00
_cell.angle_gamma   90.00
#
_symmetry.space_group_name_H-M   'P 1'
#
loop_
_entity.id
_entity.type
_entity.pdbx_description
1 polymer ?
#
loop_
_entity_poly.entity_id
_entity_poly.type
_entity_poly.pdbx_seq_one_letter_code
_entity_poly.pdbx_strand_id
1 'polypeptide(L)'
;MESRTEPHSDHVVCYRPRLMEIFVRNLKGKALTFKVEITDTIRSVKEKIEQVEHIDLASQRLIFAGRQLEDGFTLAEYKIQAESTFHLCLRLYSCATKCPGTHH
;
A
#
# COMPACT_ATOMS: atom_id res chain seq x y z
N MET A 1 6.67 -16.83 -24.06
CA MET A 1 6.46 -15.37 -23.94
C MET A 1 4.97 -15.21 -23.72
N GLU A 2 4.42 -14.93 -22.56
CA GLU A 2 4.93 -14.41 -21.28
C GLU A 2 4.41 -15.30 -20.16
N SER A 3 5.26 -15.51 -19.15
CA SER A 3 4.94 -16.30 -17.97
C SER A 3 3.90 -15.57 -17.15
N ARG A 4 2.65 -16.04 -17.22
CA ARG A 4 1.60 -15.69 -16.26
C ARG A 4 2.01 -16.27 -14.91
N THR A 5 2.78 -15.50 -14.16
CA THR A 5 3.06 -15.81 -12.76
C THR A 5 1.84 -15.40 -11.96
N GLU A 6 0.85 -16.27 -11.92
CA GLU A 6 -0.23 -16.21 -10.93
C GLU A 6 0.42 -16.52 -9.57
N PRO A 7 0.47 -15.59 -8.59
CA PRO A 7 0.84 -15.97 -7.25
C PRO A 7 -0.31 -16.80 -6.67
N HIS A 8 -0.03 -18.09 -6.63
CA HIS A 8 -0.73 -19.16 -5.95
C HIS A 8 -1.10 -18.76 -4.50
N SER A 9 -2.39 -18.70 -4.17
CA SER A 9 -2.84 -18.94 -2.80
C SER A 9 -4.32 -19.34 -2.77
N ASP A 10 -4.57 -20.58 -3.18
CA ASP A 10 -5.71 -21.34 -2.67
C ASP A 10 -5.54 -21.45 -1.15
N HIS A 11 -6.27 -20.64 -0.40
CA HIS A 11 -6.39 -20.79 1.04
C HIS A 11 -7.83 -20.48 1.44
N VAL A 12 -8.72 -21.46 1.21
CA VAL A 12 -9.95 -21.56 2.00
C VAL A 12 -9.57 -22.02 3.41
N VAL A 13 -8.95 -21.13 4.17
CA VAL A 13 -9.13 -21.15 5.64
C VAL A 13 -10.24 -20.15 5.89
N CYS A 14 -11.23 -20.53 6.71
CA CYS A 14 -12.16 -19.60 7.32
C CYS A 14 -11.41 -18.67 8.31
N TYR A 15 -10.39 -17.94 7.85
CA TYR A 15 -9.89 -16.77 8.54
C TYR A 15 -10.99 -15.74 8.35
N ARG A 16 -11.71 -15.38 9.40
CA ARG A 16 -12.43 -14.11 9.38
C ARG A 16 -11.34 -13.03 9.34
N PRO A 17 -11.08 -12.37 8.20
CA PRO A 17 -10.02 -11.39 8.12
C PRO A 17 -10.36 -10.29 9.12
N ARG A 18 -9.49 -10.07 10.10
CA ARG A 18 -9.60 -8.92 10.99
C ARG A 18 -9.11 -7.72 10.20
N LEU A 19 -10.03 -7.17 9.39
CA LEU A 19 -9.83 -5.93 8.67
C LEU A 19 -9.60 -4.84 9.71
N MET A 20 -8.47 -4.14 9.57
CA MET A 20 -8.17 -2.95 10.33
C MET A 20 -8.17 -1.74 9.40
N GLU A 21 -8.42 -0.57 9.99
CA GLU A 21 -8.43 0.68 9.25
C GLU A 21 -7.19 1.48 9.61
N ILE A 22 -6.54 2.04 8.61
CA ILE A 22 -5.40 2.94 8.79
C ILE A 22 -5.68 4.29 8.14
N PHE A 23 -5.08 5.34 8.69
CA PHE A 23 -5.19 6.69 8.16
C PHE A 23 -3.91 7.08 7.44
N VAL A 24 -4.01 7.53 6.20
CA VAL A 24 -2.87 8.04 5.44
C VAL A 24 -3.09 9.52 5.19
N ARG A 25 -2.22 10.36 5.75
CA ARG A 25 -2.17 11.79 5.46
C ARG A 25 -1.41 12.01 4.16
N ASN A 26 -2.14 12.49 3.16
CA ASN A 26 -1.56 12.89 1.89
C ASN A 26 -0.87 14.26 1.99
N LEU A 27 -0.01 14.60 1.03
CA LEU A 27 0.63 15.91 0.88
C LEU A 27 -0.35 17.09 0.87
N LYS A 28 -1.57 16.85 0.38
CA LYS A 28 -2.65 17.85 0.35
C LYS A 28 -3.26 18.12 1.74
N GLY A 29 -2.77 17.45 2.79
CA GLY A 29 -3.30 17.53 4.16
C GLY A 29 -4.59 16.76 4.39
N LYS A 30 -5.07 15.99 3.40
CA LYS A 30 -6.26 15.13 3.52
C LYS A 30 -5.89 13.80 4.16
N ALA A 31 -6.66 13.38 5.18
CA ALA A 31 -6.58 12.03 5.73
C ALA A 31 -7.48 11.08 4.91
N LEU A 32 -6.87 10.02 4.39
CA LEU A 32 -7.56 8.95 3.67
C LEU A 32 -7.63 7.71 4.56
N THR A 33 -8.76 7.02 4.55
CA THR A 33 -8.96 5.78 5.31
C THR A 33 -8.79 4.59 4.38
N PHE A 34 -7.90 3.65 4.74
CA PHE A 34 -7.67 2.42 3.99
C PHE A 34 -7.94 1.20 4.86
N LYS A 35 -8.68 0.23 4.29
CA LYS A 35 -8.92 -1.09 4.90
C LYS A 35 -7.80 -2.04 4.49
N VAL A 36 -7.08 -2.53 5.49
CA VAL A 36 -5.88 -3.37 5.32
C VAL A 36 -5.90 -4.49 6.36
N GLU A 37 -5.14 -5.54 6.12
CA GLU A 37 -4.99 -6.67 7.05
C GLU A 37 -3.61 -6.65 7.71
N ILE A 38 -3.46 -7.24 8.90
CA ILE A 38 -2.14 -7.28 9.57
C ILE A 38 -1.09 -8.03 8.75
N THR A 39 -1.56 -8.96 7.90
CA THR A 39 -0.77 -9.78 6.99
C THR A 39 -0.40 -9.04 5.71
N ASP A 40 -1.06 -7.92 5.40
CA ASP A 40 -0.70 -7.09 4.24
C ASP A 40 0.73 -6.56 4.38
N THR A 41 1.40 -6.48 3.24
CA THR A 41 2.71 -5.86 3.12
C THR A 41 2.58 -4.35 2.94
N ILE A 42 3.63 -3.61 3.29
CA ILE A 42 3.70 -2.18 3.00
C ILE A 42 3.57 -1.90 1.50
N ARG A 43 4.05 -2.82 0.64
CA ARG A 43 3.87 -2.74 -0.81
C ARG A 43 2.39 -2.72 -1.21
N SER A 44 1.60 -3.67 -0.69
CA SER A 44 0.14 -3.75 -0.93
C SER A 44 -0.58 -2.45 -0.53
N VAL A 45 -0.20 -1.86 0.61
CA VAL A 45 -0.76 -0.56 1.05
C VAL A 45 -0.41 0.57 0.09
N LYS A 46 0.84 0.66 -0.35
CA LYS A 46 1.28 1.68 -1.34
C LYS A 46 0.55 1.51 -2.67
N GLU A 47 0.27 0.28 -3.10
CA GLU A 47 -0.51 -0.01 -4.32
C GLU A 47 -1.93 0.54 -4.22
N LYS A 48 -2.59 0.35 -3.07
CA LYS A 48 -3.91 0.96 -2.83
C LYS A 48 -3.86 2.48 -2.87
N ILE A 49 -2.79 3.09 -2.36
CA ILE A 49 -2.61 4.55 -2.40
C ILE A 49 -2.36 5.02 -3.84
N GLU A 50 -1.57 4.30 -4.63
CA GLU A 50 -1.32 4.60 -6.06
C GLU A 50 -2.62 4.66 -6.85
N GLN A 51 -3.55 3.73 -6.61
CA GLN A 51 -4.84 3.70 -7.30
C GLN A 51 -5.75 4.89 -6.96
N VAL A 52 -5.63 5.46 -5.76
CA VAL A 52 -6.48 6.56 -5.28
C VAL A 52 -5.87 7.93 -5.60
N GLU A 53 -4.57 8.07 -5.39
CA GLU A 53 -3.85 9.33 -5.56
C GLU A 53 -3.21 9.47 -6.95
N HIS A 54 -3.13 8.38 -7.72
CA HIS A 54 -2.50 8.33 -9.05
C HIS A 54 -1.01 8.73 -9.02
N ILE A 55 -0.26 8.19 -8.06
CA ILE A 55 1.16 8.48 -7.84
C ILE A 55 1.95 7.18 -7.87
N ASP A 56 3.00 7.09 -8.69
CA ASP A 56 3.88 5.92 -8.76
C ASP A 56 4.41 5.45 -7.39
N LEU A 57 4.31 4.16 -7.11
CA LEU A 57 4.88 3.48 -5.93
C LEU A 57 6.34 3.88 -5.61
N ALA A 58 7.18 4.01 -6.64
CA ALA A 58 8.60 4.34 -6.49
C ALA A 58 8.83 5.76 -5.95
N SER A 59 7.87 6.66 -6.20
CA SER A 59 7.88 8.04 -5.73
C SER A 59 7.22 8.17 -4.35
N GLN A 60 6.47 7.17 -3.89
CA GLN A 60 5.79 7.20 -2.60
C GLN A 60 6.73 6.82 -1.44
N ARG A 61 6.80 7.68 -0.43
CA ARG A 61 7.47 7.40 0.84
C ARG A 61 6.44 7.40 1.97
N LEU A 62 6.22 6.22 2.55
CA LEU A 62 5.34 6.05 3.70
C LEU A 62 6.16 6.16 4.99
N ILE A 63 5.74 7.04 5.90
CA ILE A 63 6.42 7.31 7.16
C ILE A 63 5.45 7.07 8.31
N PHE A 64 5.88 6.29 9.30
CA PHE A 64 5.12 5.99 10.50
C PHE A 64 5.99 6.11 11.74
N ALA A 65 5.50 6.82 12.77
CA ALA A 65 6.25 7.06 14.00
C ALA A 65 7.70 7.56 13.79
N GLY A 66 7.92 8.36 12.74
CA GLY A 66 9.25 8.86 12.36
C GLY A 66 10.16 7.87 11.64
N ARG A 67 9.69 6.65 11.34
CA ARG A 67 10.41 5.64 10.55
C ARG A 67 9.83 5.52 9.15
N GLN A 68 10.71 5.45 8.16
CA GLN A 68 10.31 5.10 6.79
C GLN A 68 9.97 3.61 6.74
N LEU A 69 8.88 3.28 6.07
CA LEU A 69 8.44 1.90 5.90
C LEU A 69 8.99 1.32 4.60
N GLU A 70 9.68 0.19 4.74
CA GLU A 70 10.16 -0.62 3.63
C GLU A 70 9.09 -1.61 3.17
N ASP A 71 9.04 -1.85 1.86
CA ASP A 71 8.11 -2.75 1.18
C ASP A 71 8.30 -4.24 1.50
N GLY A 72 9.45 -4.63 2.06
CA GLY A 72 9.78 -6.01 2.41
C GLY A 72 9.10 -6.54 3.69
N PHE A 73 8.44 -5.68 4.47
CA PHE A 73 7.84 -6.06 5.76
C PHE A 73 6.31 -5.92 5.75
N THR A 74 5.65 -6.69 6.62
CA THR A 74 4.19 -6.63 6.82
C THR A 74 3.82 -5.58 7.87
N LEU A 75 2.53 -5.22 7.90
CA LEU A 75 2.01 -4.33 8.94
C LEU A 75 2.19 -4.91 10.35
N ALA A 76 2.07 -6.23 10.50
CA ALA A 76 2.33 -6.93 11.75
C ALA A 76 3.78 -6.79 12.23
N GLU A 77 4.77 -6.90 11.33
CA GLU A 77 6.19 -6.76 11.68
C GLU A 77 6.52 -5.38 12.25
N TYR A 78 5.91 -4.33 11.69
CA TYR A 78 6.02 -2.96 12.21
C TYR A 78 5.15 -2.69 13.44
N LYS A 79 4.40 -3.68 13.93
CA LYS A 79 3.45 -3.55 15.04
C LYS A 79 2.44 -2.43 14.83
N ILE A 80 2.03 -2.25 13.58
CA ILE A 80 1.02 -1.26 13.21
C ILE A 80 -0.33 -1.72 13.75
N GLN A 81 -1.02 -0.81 14.44
CA GLN A 81 -2.35 -1.05 14.98
C GLN A 81 -3.43 -0.43 14.09
N ALA A 82 -4.68 -0.81 14.35
CA ALA A 82 -5.82 -0.08 13.82
C ALA A 82 -5.72 1.41 14.19
N GLU A 83 -6.23 2.27 13.33
CA GLU A 83 -6.27 3.73 13.50
C GLU A 83 -4.88 4.40 13.50
N SER A 84 -3.85 3.67 13.07
CA SER A 84 -2.50 4.23 12.89
C SER A 84 -2.50 5.29 11.78
N THR A 85 -1.80 6.41 12.04
CA THR A 85 -1.66 7.51 11.07
C THR A 85 -0.29 7.47 10.38
N PHE A 86 -0.31 7.31 9.06
CA PHE A 86 0.84 7.33 8.16
C PHE A 86 0.94 8.69 7.49
N HIS A 87 2.17 9.14 7.27
CA HIS A 87 2.43 10.33 6.47
C HIS A 87 2.97 9.90 5.10
N LEU A 88 2.27 10.31 4.04
CA LEU A 88 2.70 10.11 2.66
C LEU A 88 3.56 11.30 2.23
N CYS A 89 4.80 11.03 1.82
CA CYS A 89 5.70 11.99 1.21
C CYS A 89 6.03 11.58 -0.23
N LEU A 90 6.30 12.57 -1.09
CA LEU A 90 6.76 12.31 -2.45
C LEU A 90 8.27 12.46 -2.57
N ARG A 91 8.87 11.54 -3.32
CA ARG A 91 10.19 11.70 -3.90
C ARG A 91 9.98 12.05 -5.36
N LEU A 92 10.45 13.23 -5.79
CA LEU A 92 10.30 13.68 -7.17
C LEU A 92 11.23 12.84 -8.07
N TYR A 93 10.64 11.93 -8.83
CA TYR A 93 11.24 11.39 -10.04
C TYR A 93 10.34 11.86 -11.19
N SER A 94 10.91 12.68 -12.07
CA SER A 94 10.19 13.20 -13.24
C SER A 94 9.72 12.04 -14.11
N CYS A 95 8.40 11.95 -14.31
CA CYS A 95 7.72 11.21 -15.37
C CYS A 95 8.03 9.69 -15.43
N ALA A 96 7.11 8.88 -14.92
CA ALA A 96 6.88 7.54 -15.43
C ALA A 96 5.43 7.45 -15.93
N THR A 97 5.25 7.69 -17.22
CA THR A 97 4.04 7.31 -17.95
C THR A 97 3.80 5.81 -17.77
N LYS A 98 2.91 5.43 -16.85
CA LYS A 98 2.22 4.15 -16.89
C LYS A 98 0.74 4.40 -17.13
N CYS A 99 0.38 4.50 -18.40
CA CYS A 99 -0.99 4.32 -18.84
C CYS A 99 -1.26 2.81 -18.93
N PRO A 100 -2.11 2.20 -18.08
CA PRO A 100 -2.67 0.91 -18.41
C PRO A 100 -3.81 1.14 -19.42
N GLY A 101 -3.43 1.21 -20.69
CA GLY A 101 -4.35 0.89 -21.77
C GLY A 101 -4.56 -0.63 -21.80
N THR A 102 -5.78 -1.03 -22.16
CA THR A 102 -6.21 -2.40 -22.52
C THR A 102 -6.75 -3.26 -21.37
N HIS A 103 -8.01 -3.05 -21.02
CA HIS A 103 -8.91 -4.14 -20.66
C HIS A 103 -9.54 -4.63 -21.98
N HIS A 104 -9.27 -5.88 -22.37
CA HIS A 104 -10.07 -6.62 -23.35
C HIS A 104 -11.08 -7.47 -22.58
#